data_AF-A0A6U0R958-F1
#
_entry.id   AF-A0A6U0R958-F1
#
_cell.length_a   1.000
_cell.length_b   1.000
_cell.length_c   1.000
_cell.angle_alpha   90.00
_cell.angle_beta   90.00
_cell.angle_gamma   90.00
#
_symmetry.space_group_name_H-M   'P 1'
#
loop_
_entity.id
_entity.type
_entity.pdbx_description
1 polymer ?
#
loop_
_entity_poly.entity_id
_entity_poly.type
_entity_poly.pdbx_seq_one_letter_code
_entity_poly.pdbx_strand_id
1 'polypeptide(L)'
;MPLVKIFARNALKKSIPLSALQSKLCDIWGTKPETTKLILQRVEDWTNDSFQEDCYVDIRAYGKSERTREFVLEGMGRVQNAFAEENLIANVRLETYEGERYFHVPPKKSS
;
A
#
# COMPACT_ATOMS: atom_id res chain seq x y z
N MET A 1 -14.47 -3.13 4.42
CA MET A 1 -13.62 -3.88 3.46
C MET A 1 -12.60 -2.93 2.84
N PRO A 2 -11.31 -3.01 3.18
CA PRO A 2 -10.27 -2.34 2.42
C PRO A 2 -10.00 -3.12 1.12
N LEU A 3 -10.04 -2.43 0.00
CA LEU A 3 -9.52 -2.89 -1.27
C LEU A 3 -8.09 -2.36 -1.38
N VAL A 4 -7.11 -3.24 -1.42
CA VAL A 4 -5.70 -2.86 -1.62
C VAL A 4 -5.34 -3.18 -3.05
N LYS A 5 -5.06 -2.15 -3.84
CA LYS A 5 -4.50 -2.27 -5.19
C LYS A 5 -3.01 -1.99 -5.13
N ILE A 6 -2.21 -2.93 -5.60
CA ILE A 6 -0.77 -2.77 -5.76
C ILE A 6 -0.49 -2.68 -7.25
N PHE A 7 0.08 -1.56 -7.65
CA PHE A 7 0.62 -1.34 -8.98
C PHE A 7 2.15 -1.44 -8.89
N ALA A 8 2.76 -2.31 -9.68
CA ALA A 8 4.20 -2.53 -9.67
C ALA A 8 4.83 -2.04 -10.98
N ARG A 9 5.93 -1.29 -10.86
CA ARG A 9 6.73 -0.78 -11.99
C ARG A 9 7.52 -1.89 -12.67
N ASN A 10 8.17 -2.72 -11.86
CA ASN A 10 9.06 -3.78 -12.33
C ASN A 10 8.50 -5.15 -11.95
N ALA A 11 8.89 -6.18 -12.71
CA ALA A 11 8.82 -7.54 -12.20
C ALA A 11 9.58 -7.56 -10.87
N LEU A 12 8.92 -8.01 -9.80
CA LEU A 12 9.55 -8.11 -8.49
C LEU A 12 10.80 -8.97 -8.65
N LYS A 13 11.97 -8.44 -8.25
CA LYS A 13 13.26 -9.16 -8.36
C LYS A 13 13.26 -10.47 -7.57
N LYS A 14 12.36 -10.58 -6.60
CA LYS A 14 12.13 -11.74 -5.75
C LYS A 14 10.65 -12.11 -5.82
N SER A 15 10.36 -13.41 -5.89
CA SER A 15 8.99 -13.90 -5.71
C SER A 15 8.53 -13.64 -4.29
N ILE A 16 7.46 -12.87 -4.14
CA ILE A 16 6.80 -12.62 -2.85
C ILE A 16 5.52 -13.45 -2.84
N PRO A 17 5.34 -14.41 -1.91
CA PRO A 17 4.08 -15.12 -1.78
C PRO A 17 2.95 -14.12 -1.50
N LEU A 18 1.97 -14.05 -2.41
CA LEU A 18 0.85 -13.11 -2.29
C LEU A 18 0.07 -13.28 -0.98
N SER A 19 -0.06 -14.51 -0.50
CA SER A 19 -0.70 -14.82 0.79
C SER A 19 0.04 -14.23 1.98
N ALA A 20 1.39 -14.26 1.97
CA ALA A 20 2.20 -13.69 3.03
C ALA A 20 2.08 -12.15 3.05
N LEU A 21 2.13 -11.52 1.87
CA LEU A 21 1.93 -10.08 1.75
C LEU A 21 0.50 -9.68 2.18
N GLN A 22 -0.52 -10.43 1.74
CA GLN A 22 -1.90 -10.18 2.13
C GLN A 22 -2.09 -10.31 3.65
N SER A 23 -1.48 -11.31 4.30
CA SER A 23 -1.54 -11.46 5.76
C SER A 23 -0.92 -10.26 6.47
N LYS A 24 0.29 -9.83 6.09
CA LYS A 24 0.95 -8.65 6.68
C LYS A 24 0.09 -7.39 6.54
N LEU A 25 -0.50 -7.17 5.36
CA LEU A 25 -1.39 -6.03 5.14
C LEU A 25 -2.67 -6.14 5.99
N CYS A 26 -3.23 -7.34 6.12
CA CYS A 26 -4.39 -7.59 6.97
C CYS A 26 -4.10 -7.25 8.43
N ASP A 27 -2.94 -7.65 8.94
CA ASP A 27 -2.49 -7.39 10.33
C ASP A 27 -2.30 -5.89 10.60
N ILE A 28 -1.81 -5.12 9.62
CA ILE A 28 -1.68 -3.66 9.75
C ILE A 28 -3.06 -3.01 9.92
N TRP A 29 -4.04 -3.46 9.15
CA TRP A 29 -5.36 -2.82 9.07
C TRP A 29 -6.43 -3.46 9.97
N GLY A 30 -6.07 -4.48 10.75
CA GLY A 30 -7.01 -5.24 11.58
C GLY A 30 -8.11 -5.90 10.76
N THR A 31 -7.77 -6.41 9.59
CA THR A 31 -8.73 -7.04 8.65
C THR A 31 -8.41 -8.50 8.44
N LYS A 32 -9.28 -9.22 7.73
CA LYS A 32 -9.07 -10.63 7.42
C LYS A 32 -8.89 -10.84 5.91
N PRO A 33 -8.06 -11.81 5.48
CA PRO A 33 -7.81 -12.09 4.06
C PRO A 33 -9.09 -12.26 3.23
N GLU A 34 -10.14 -12.89 3.79
CA GLU A 34 -11.41 -13.13 3.08
C GLU A 34 -12.16 -11.84 2.74
N THR A 35 -11.87 -10.76 3.46
CA THR A 35 -12.51 -9.44 3.33
C THR A 35 -11.61 -8.40 2.64
N THR A 36 -10.36 -8.76 2.38
CA THR A 36 -9.32 -7.87 1.83
C THR A 36 -8.94 -8.36 0.45
N LYS A 37 -9.37 -7.61 -0.57
CA LYS A 37 -9.00 -7.90 -1.96
C LYS A 37 -7.63 -7.29 -2.26
N LEU A 38 -6.69 -8.13 -2.68
CA LEU A 38 -5.39 -7.73 -3.18
C LEU A 38 -5.37 -7.86 -4.70
N ILE A 39 -5.08 -6.77 -5.40
CA ILE A 39 -4.93 -6.78 -6.86
C ILE A 39 -3.50 -6.38 -7.17
N LEU A 40 -2.77 -7.24 -7.88
CA LEU A 40 -1.44 -6.93 -8.41
C LEU A 40 -1.56 -6.64 -9.90
N GLN A 41 -1.14 -5.44 -10.30
CA GLN A 41 -1.11 -5.06 -11.71
C GLN A 41 0.30 -4.57 -12.07
N ARG A 42 0.86 -5.14 -13.14
CA ARG A 42 2.05 -4.60 -13.80
C ARG A 42 1.63 -3.40 -14.63
N VAL A 43 2.37 -2.31 -14.51
CA VAL A 43 2.14 -1.09 -15.31
C VAL A 43 3.21 -1.03 -16.40
N GLU A 44 2.79 -1.03 -17.65
CA GLU A 44 3.71 -1.01 -18.80
C GLU A 44 4.21 0.41 -19.11
N ASP A 45 3.33 1.43 -18.97
CA ASP A 45 3.64 2.84 -19.26
C ASP A 45 3.96 3.62 -17.97
N TRP A 46 4.87 3.11 -17.15
CA TRP A 46 5.29 3.81 -15.92
C TRP A 46 6.14 5.04 -16.26
N THR A 47 5.62 6.25 -16.04
CA THR A 47 6.39 7.49 -16.18
C THR A 47 7.39 7.62 -15.03
N ASN A 48 8.58 8.17 -15.29
CA ASN A 48 9.57 8.46 -14.25
C ASN A 48 9.04 9.60 -13.36
N ASP A 49 8.17 9.24 -12.41
CA ASP A 49 7.63 10.17 -11.43
C ASP A 49 8.62 10.36 -10.27
N SER A 50 8.33 11.39 -9.47
CA SER A 50 9.28 12.14 -8.63
C SER A 50 10.00 11.37 -7.51
N PHE A 51 9.71 10.08 -7.26
CA PHE A 51 10.12 9.39 -6.03
C PHE A 51 10.91 8.09 -6.20
N GLN A 52 11.30 7.71 -7.43
CA GLN A 52 12.08 6.49 -7.72
C GLN A 52 11.51 5.20 -7.07
N GLU A 53 10.20 5.08 -6.98
CA GLU A 53 9.55 3.93 -6.38
C GLU A 53 9.60 2.67 -7.27
N ASP A 54 9.63 1.49 -6.63
CA ASP A 54 9.49 0.18 -7.28
C ASP A 54 8.01 -0.22 -7.42
N CYS A 55 7.19 0.26 -6.49
CA CYS A 55 5.76 -0.03 -6.43
C CYS A 55 4.94 1.16 -5.93
N TYR A 56 3.75 1.27 -6.49
CA TYR A 56 2.71 2.21 -6.09
C TYR A 56 1.57 1.42 -5.45
N VAL A 57 1.30 1.70 -4.18
CA VAL A 57 0.28 1.00 -3.40
C VAL A 57 -0.90 1.94 -3.20
N ASP A 58 -2.02 1.66 -3.85
CA ASP A 58 -3.29 2.36 -3.72
C ASP A 58 -4.23 1.59 -2.77
N ILE A 59 -4.49 2.14 -1.60
CA ILE A 59 -5.36 1.55 -0.60
C ILE A 59 -6.70 2.29 -0.60
N ARG A 60 -7.78 1.58 -0.90
CA ARG A 60 -9.14 2.13 -0.85
C ARG A 60 -9.89 1.50 0.30
N ALA A 61 -10.36 2.31 1.24
CA ALA A 61 -10.96 1.79 2.45
C ALA A 61 -12.21 2.57 2.85
N TYR A 62 -13.17 1.91 3.51
CA TYR A 62 -14.28 2.65 4.12
C TYR A 62 -13.76 3.51 5.25
N GLY A 63 -14.22 4.77 5.29
CA GLY A 63 -14.09 5.61 6.47
C GLY A 63 -14.80 4.91 7.62
N LYS A 64 -14.11 4.80 8.74
CA LYS A 64 -14.69 4.38 10.01
C LYS A 64 -14.20 5.36 11.06
N SER A 65 -15.02 5.65 12.06
CA SER A 65 -14.66 6.55 13.15
C SER A 65 -13.36 6.12 13.87
N GLU A 66 -13.09 4.81 13.94
CA GLU A 66 -11.87 4.22 14.51
C GLU A 66 -10.59 4.47 13.68
N ARG A 67 -10.71 4.92 12.43
CA ARG A 67 -9.57 5.17 11.52
C ARG A 67 -9.21 6.65 11.51
N THR A 68 -8.65 7.10 12.63
CA THR A 68 -8.16 8.48 12.76
C THR A 68 -7.02 8.76 11.77
N ARG A 69 -6.68 10.04 11.58
CA ARG A 69 -5.56 10.44 10.72
C ARG A 69 -4.26 9.78 11.16
N GLU A 70 -4.03 9.71 12.46
CA GLU A 70 -2.83 9.14 13.07
C GLU A 70 -2.75 7.64 12.80
N PHE A 71 -3.86 6.92 12.99
CA PHE A 71 -3.98 5.50 12.66
C PHE A 71 -3.69 5.23 11.18
N VAL A 72 -4.24 6.07 10.28
CA VAL A 72 -4.02 5.94 8.84
C VAL A 72 -2.56 6.17 8.47
N LEU A 73 -1.94 7.26 8.95
CA LEU A 73 -0.55 7.58 8.65
C LEU A 73 0.42 6.54 9.20
N GLU A 74 0.19 6.05 10.43
CA GLU A 74 0.98 4.97 11.02
C GLU A 74 0.83 3.68 10.20
N GLY A 75 -0.40 3.31 9.84
CA GLY A 75 -0.67 2.16 9.00
C GLY A 75 0.03 2.23 7.64
N MET A 76 0.00 3.40 6.99
CA MET A 76 0.72 3.63 5.72
C MET A 76 2.24 3.48 5.88
N GLY A 77 2.81 3.98 6.99
CA GLY A 77 4.22 3.76 7.32
C GLY A 77 4.57 2.29 7.55
N ARG A 78 3.69 1.53 8.22
CA ARG A 78 3.85 0.07 8.38
C ARG A 78 3.75 -0.67 7.05
N VAL A 79 2.89 -0.22 6.14
CA VAL A 79 2.85 -0.76 4.77
C VAL A 79 4.18 -0.51 4.07
N GLN A 80 4.72 0.71 4.10
CA GLN A 80 6.05 0.98 3.52
C GLN A 80 7.14 0.06 4.08
N ASN A 81 7.16 -0.15 5.41
CA ASN A 81 8.12 -1.04 6.04
C ASN A 81 7.96 -2.50 5.57
N ALA A 82 6.73 -2.99 5.42
CA ALA A 82 6.47 -4.35 4.94
C ALA A 82 7.00 -4.59 3.51
N PHE A 83 7.00 -3.56 2.66
CA PHE A 83 7.63 -3.62 1.33
C PHE A 83 9.15 -3.43 1.41
N ALA A 84 9.65 -2.60 2.32
CA ALA A 84 11.08 -2.40 2.53
C ALA A 84 11.78 -3.68 3.03
N GLU A 85 11.12 -4.51 3.85
CA GLU A 85 11.59 -5.85 4.25
C GLU A 85 11.84 -6.78 3.04
N GLU A 86 11.18 -6.50 1.91
CA GLU A 86 11.35 -7.23 0.66
C GLU A 86 12.26 -6.49 -0.34
N ASN A 87 12.98 -5.46 0.11
CA ASN A 87 13.83 -4.56 -0.68
C ASN A 87 13.09 -3.81 -1.79
N LEU A 88 11.85 -3.37 -1.51
CA LEU A 88 11.04 -2.57 -2.42
C LEU A 88 10.77 -1.18 -1.86
N ILE A 89 10.92 -0.17 -2.72
CA ILE A 89 10.52 1.20 -2.41
C ILE A 89 9.04 1.37 -2.76
N ALA A 90 8.19 1.52 -1.74
CA ALA A 90 6.74 1.67 -1.91
C ALA A 90 6.28 3.13 -1.74
N ASN A 91 5.61 3.66 -2.77
CA ASN A 91 4.84 4.89 -2.70
C ASN A 91 3.40 4.56 -2.33
N VAL A 92 2.95 4.95 -1.14
CA VAL A 92 1.67 4.50 -0.58
C VAL A 92 0.66 5.65 -0.57
N ARG A 93 -0.50 5.42 -1.17
CA ARG A 93 -1.66 6.31 -1.13
C ARG A 93 -2.85 5.58 -0.52
N LEU A 94 -3.66 6.33 0.22
CA LEU A 94 -4.87 5.82 0.84
C LEU A 94 -6.04 6.78 0.61
N GLU A 95 -7.11 6.25 0.03
CA GLU A 95 -8.38 6.94 -0.21
C GLU A 95 -9.46 6.34 0.70
N THR A 96 -10.20 7.20 1.41
CA THR A 96 -11.34 6.75 2.21
C THR A 96 -12.68 7.09 1.53
N TYR A 97 -13.62 6.13 1.50
CA TYR A 97 -14.94 6.33 0.87
C TYR A 97 -15.86 7.33 1.59
N GLU A 98 -15.52 7.74 2.82
CA GLU A 98 -16.33 8.68 3.61
C GLU A 98 -15.76 10.10 3.48
N GLY A 99 -16.44 10.95 2.71
CA GLY A 99 -16.09 12.37 2.54
C GLY A 99 -14.88 12.67 1.64
N GLU A 100 -14.53 11.77 0.71
CA GLU A 100 -13.43 11.95 -0.27
C GLU A 100 -12.07 12.31 0.35
N ARG A 101 -11.81 11.86 1.59
CA ARG A 101 -10.54 12.17 2.26
C ARG A 101 -9.40 11.35 1.63
N TYR A 102 -8.35 12.07 1.26
CA TYR A 102 -7.14 11.55 0.61
C TYR A 102 -5.92 11.68 1.53
N PHE A 103 -5.14 10.61 1.64
CA PHE A 103 -3.90 10.54 2.40
C PHE A 103 -2.77 10.02 1.51
N HIS A 104 -1.60 10.67 1.59
CA HIS A 104 -0.41 10.29 0.80
C HIS A 104 0.81 10.29 1.70
N VAL A 105 1.56 9.19 1.68
CA VAL A 105 2.86 9.06 2.35
C VAL A 105 3.89 8.71 1.27
N PRO A 106 4.73 9.69 0.84
CA PRO A 106 5.76 9.42 -0.16
C PRO A 106 6.87 8.52 0.42
N PRO A 107 7.70 7.89 -0.42
CA PRO A 107 8.91 7.19 0.02
C PRO A 107 9.82 8.11 0.85
N LYS A 108 10.50 7.55 1.86
CA LYS A 108 11.55 8.28 2.59
C LYS A 108 12.68 8.58 1.60
N LYS A 109 13.10 9.85 1.50
CA LYS A 109 14.28 10.21 0.70
C LYS A 109 15.49 9.45 1.24
N SER A 110 16.25 8.80 0.37
CA SER A 110 17.58 8.29 0.69
C SER A 110 18.48 9.48 1.00
N SER A 111 18.92 9.57 2.26
CA SER A 111 19.98 10.48 2.70
C SER A 111 21.32 10.15 2.05
#